data_AF-X0S8J5-F1
#
_entry.id   AF-X0S8J5-F1
#
_cell.length_a   1.000
_cell.length_b   1.000
_cell.length_c   1.000
_cell.angle_alpha   90.00
_cell.angle_beta   90.00
_cell.angle_gamma   90.00
#
_symmetry.space_group_name_H-M   'P 1'
#
loop_
_entity.id
_entity.type
_entity.pdbx_description
1 polymer ?
#
loop_
_entity_poly.entity_id
_entity_poly.type
_entity_poly.pdbx_seq_one_letter_code
_entity_poly.pdbx_strand_id
1 'polypeptide(L)'
;AIEEVKGISKQLHKINMLIIEDNQTVLGSSLDLPKEKLTFPKLTKGKSDIITREFRGDPVRIDYQYFPFWNWHIVSFISEKAYMAPIQLAKKIVYSGTFGVLIFVLFTLFLVFNFFVNLPLKRVIRATEGVAEGKFSKVDVRRKDEIGQLVHSFNSMVDSLNKKNVEVTNLIEAIRVSEAQYRGIFDSATDSFLIFDFDGNIVEVNPQACKMYGYPYEELLKLSGKEIVDPDYHHLFEQFKRDVQTTGEFHAESVNVRKDGATFNTEVKGNKFDYKGKPHLLAVIRDTTDRKRAEEEKEKLQAQLQRAQKMEVIGTLAGGVAHDLNNILSGLVSYP
;
A
#
# COMPACT_ATOMS: atom_id res chain seq x y z
N ALA A 1 -63.29 -12.43 -80.33
CA ALA A 1 -61.87 -12.81 -80.42
C ALA A 1 -60.92 -11.63 -80.18
N ILE A 2 -60.49 -10.84 -81.19
CA ILE A 2 -59.50 -9.74 -80.99
C ILE A 2 -59.98 -8.72 -79.94
N GLU A 3 -61.22 -8.26 -80.03
CA GLU A 3 -61.79 -7.30 -79.06
C GLU A 3 -61.96 -7.88 -77.65
N GLU A 4 -62.22 -9.18 -77.52
CA GLU A 4 -62.30 -9.86 -76.21
C GLU A 4 -60.91 -9.97 -75.57
N VAL A 5 -59.88 -10.34 -76.35
CA VAL A 5 -58.48 -10.37 -75.88
C VAL A 5 -58.01 -8.96 -75.47
N LYS A 6 -58.38 -7.92 -76.23
CA LYS A 6 -58.16 -6.52 -75.82
C LYS A 6 -58.91 -6.17 -74.53
N GLY A 7 -60.15 -6.63 -74.38
CA GLY A 7 -60.97 -6.46 -73.18
C GLY A 7 -60.32 -7.08 -71.94
N ILE A 8 -59.77 -8.29 -72.06
CA ILE A 8 -59.02 -8.98 -70.99
C ILE A 8 -57.76 -8.19 -70.61
N SER A 9 -57.01 -7.69 -71.60
CA SER A 9 -55.81 -6.89 -71.30
C SER A 9 -56.12 -5.59 -70.56
N LYS A 10 -57.29 -4.96 -70.82
CA LYS A 10 -57.71 -3.75 -70.08
C LYS A 10 -58.01 -4.03 -68.60
N GLN A 11 -58.38 -5.27 -68.25
CA GLN A 11 -58.57 -5.69 -66.85
C GLN A 11 -57.24 -5.94 -66.13
N LEU A 12 -56.14 -6.16 -66.86
CA LEU A 12 -54.82 -6.46 -66.31
C LEU A 12 -53.91 -5.22 -66.35
N HIS A 13 -54.01 -4.35 -65.36
CA HIS A 13 -53.36 -3.03 -65.31
C HIS A 13 -51.82 -2.98 -65.46
N LYS A 14 -51.11 -4.11 -65.36
CA LYS A 14 -49.64 -4.18 -65.45
C LYS A 14 -49.13 -5.12 -66.55
N ILE A 15 -50.04 -5.83 -67.24
CA ILE A 15 -49.69 -6.79 -68.29
C ILE A 15 -50.27 -6.27 -69.60
N ASN A 16 -49.38 -5.98 -70.53
CA ASN A 16 -49.77 -5.58 -71.87
C ASN A 16 -49.83 -6.82 -72.77
N MET A 17 -50.85 -6.89 -73.61
CA MET A 17 -51.01 -7.94 -74.62
C MET A 17 -50.90 -7.40 -76.05
N LEU A 18 -50.37 -8.24 -76.94
CA LEU A 18 -50.27 -8.07 -78.38
C LEU A 18 -50.80 -9.34 -79.05
N ILE A 19 -51.50 -9.18 -80.17
CA ILE A 19 -51.89 -10.27 -81.06
C ILE A 19 -51.12 -10.05 -82.36
N ILE A 20 -50.33 -11.04 -82.76
CA ILE A 20 -49.41 -10.97 -83.88
C ILE A 20 -49.65 -12.18 -84.80
N GLU A 21 -49.56 -12.02 -86.12
CA GLU A 21 -49.52 -13.15 -87.05
C GLU A 21 -48.10 -13.71 -87.25
N ASP A 22 -47.99 -14.90 -87.85
CA ASP A 22 -46.70 -15.52 -88.24
C ASP A 22 -45.78 -14.58 -89.06
N ASN A 23 -46.37 -13.66 -89.84
CA ASN A 23 -45.65 -12.66 -90.63
C ASN A 23 -45.21 -11.42 -89.82
N GLN A 24 -45.37 -11.47 -88.49
CA GLN A 24 -45.08 -10.40 -87.52
C GLN A 24 -45.97 -9.15 -87.62
N THR A 25 -47.11 -9.25 -88.31
CA THR A 25 -48.10 -8.16 -88.36
C THR A 25 -48.89 -8.11 -87.06
N VAL A 26 -48.94 -6.94 -86.42
CA VAL A 26 -49.74 -6.73 -85.20
C VAL A 26 -51.21 -6.55 -85.60
N LEU A 27 -52.05 -7.49 -85.20
CA LEU A 27 -53.50 -7.46 -85.41
C LEU A 27 -54.24 -6.68 -84.32
N GLY A 28 -53.66 -6.62 -83.11
CA GLY A 28 -54.25 -5.92 -81.98
C GLY A 28 -53.25 -5.69 -80.86
N SER A 29 -53.36 -4.55 -80.20
CA SER A 29 -52.57 -4.23 -79.01
C SER A 29 -53.45 -3.65 -77.92
N SER A 30 -53.04 -3.91 -76.69
CA SER A 30 -53.51 -3.23 -75.49
C SER A 30 -52.88 -1.85 -75.27
N LEU A 31 -51.77 -1.57 -75.96
CA LEU A 31 -51.08 -0.29 -75.95
C LEU A 31 -51.36 0.47 -77.24
N ASP A 32 -51.26 1.78 -77.17
CA ASP A 32 -51.24 2.61 -78.37
C ASP A 32 -49.87 2.48 -79.04
N LEU A 33 -49.83 1.84 -80.21
CA LEU A 33 -48.60 1.55 -80.95
C LEU A 33 -48.45 2.55 -82.10
N PRO A 34 -47.25 3.13 -82.32
CA PRO A 34 -47.01 3.95 -83.50
C PRO A 34 -47.16 3.10 -84.77
N LYS A 35 -47.51 3.73 -85.90
CA LYS A 35 -47.72 3.06 -87.21
C LYS A 35 -46.44 2.47 -87.84
N GLU A 36 -45.28 2.59 -87.18
CA GLU A 36 -44.01 2.01 -87.62
C GLU A 36 -43.97 0.50 -87.37
N LYS A 37 -43.27 -0.25 -88.23
CA LYS A 37 -43.08 -1.70 -88.07
C LYS A 37 -42.28 -1.97 -86.80
N LEU A 38 -42.97 -2.44 -85.76
CA LEU A 38 -42.34 -3.02 -84.58
C LEU A 38 -41.62 -4.30 -84.98
N THR A 39 -40.31 -4.33 -84.79
CA THR A 39 -39.51 -5.52 -85.07
C THR A 39 -39.63 -6.48 -83.88
N PHE A 40 -40.36 -7.58 -84.08
CA PHE A 40 -40.43 -8.66 -83.08
C PHE A 40 -39.41 -9.75 -83.40
N PRO A 41 -38.84 -10.43 -82.39
CA PRO A 41 -38.09 -11.66 -82.64
C PRO A 41 -39.02 -12.72 -83.25
N LYS A 42 -38.45 -13.63 -84.05
CA LYS A 42 -39.22 -14.72 -84.67
C LYS A 42 -39.78 -15.64 -83.59
N LEU A 43 -41.11 -15.66 -83.44
CA LEU A 43 -41.79 -16.47 -82.44
C LEU A 43 -41.90 -17.92 -82.94
N THR A 44 -41.58 -18.87 -82.08
CA THR A 44 -41.77 -20.29 -82.37
C THR A 44 -43.26 -20.65 -82.29
N LYS A 45 -43.68 -21.76 -82.91
CA LYS A 45 -45.07 -22.24 -82.86
C LYS A 45 -45.42 -23.04 -81.60
N GLY A 46 -44.54 -23.03 -80.59
CA GLY A 46 -44.73 -23.67 -79.28
C GLY A 46 -45.17 -22.69 -78.19
N LYS A 47 -45.16 -23.13 -76.92
CA LYS A 47 -45.19 -22.23 -75.75
C LYS A 47 -43.79 -21.69 -75.50
N SER A 48 -43.66 -20.41 -75.13
CA SER A 48 -42.37 -19.83 -74.77
C SER A 48 -42.04 -19.98 -73.29
N ASP A 49 -40.74 -19.87 -72.98
CA ASP A 49 -40.26 -19.47 -71.67
C ASP A 49 -40.30 -17.93 -71.53
N ILE A 50 -40.23 -17.42 -70.30
CA ILE A 50 -40.15 -15.99 -70.03
C ILE A 50 -38.82 -15.44 -70.58
N ILE A 51 -38.88 -14.57 -71.59
CA ILE A 51 -37.68 -13.96 -72.21
C ILE A 51 -37.57 -12.49 -71.76
N THR A 52 -36.38 -12.04 -71.36
CA THR A 52 -36.09 -10.61 -71.13
C THR A 52 -35.66 -9.97 -72.45
N ARG A 53 -36.31 -8.86 -72.85
CA ARG A 53 -36.00 -8.10 -74.06
C ARG A 53 -36.24 -6.61 -73.86
N GLU A 54 -35.72 -5.77 -74.73
CA GLU A 54 -36.05 -4.35 -74.75
C GLU A 54 -37.27 -4.09 -75.63
N PHE A 55 -38.24 -3.35 -75.08
CA PHE A 55 -39.39 -2.81 -75.81
C PHE A 55 -39.44 -1.31 -75.57
N ARG A 56 -39.30 -0.51 -76.64
CA ARG A 56 -39.16 0.97 -76.57
C ARG A 56 -38.01 1.45 -75.65
N GLY A 57 -36.90 0.70 -75.61
CA GLY A 57 -35.73 1.04 -74.80
C GLY A 57 -35.85 0.71 -73.31
N ASP A 58 -37.01 0.19 -72.86
CA ASP A 58 -37.17 -0.36 -71.51
C ASP A 58 -37.13 -1.88 -71.54
N PRO A 59 -36.41 -2.54 -70.60
CA PRO A 59 -36.44 -3.98 -70.51
C PRO A 59 -37.82 -4.45 -70.02
N VAL A 60 -38.36 -5.46 -70.72
CA VAL A 60 -39.63 -6.11 -70.48
C VAL A 60 -39.42 -7.63 -70.41
N ARG A 61 -40.27 -8.28 -69.64
CA ARG A 61 -40.41 -9.75 -69.65
C ARG A 61 -41.60 -10.12 -70.51
N ILE A 62 -41.39 -11.04 -71.44
CA ILE A 62 -42.35 -11.44 -72.45
C ILE A 62 -42.66 -12.93 -72.31
N ASP A 63 -43.93 -13.29 -72.45
CA ASP A 63 -44.42 -14.66 -72.59
C ASP A 63 -45.50 -14.73 -73.68
N TYR A 64 -45.50 -15.77 -74.51
CA TYR A 64 -46.36 -15.89 -75.66
C TYR A 64 -46.86 -17.31 -75.93
N GLN A 65 -48.00 -17.41 -76.61
CA GLN A 65 -48.60 -18.66 -77.03
C GLN A 65 -49.12 -18.59 -78.47
N TYR A 66 -48.81 -19.61 -79.26
CA TYR A 66 -49.32 -19.78 -80.62
C TYR A 66 -50.68 -20.48 -80.65
N PHE A 67 -51.57 -20.00 -81.51
CA PHE A 67 -52.93 -20.50 -81.73
C PHE A 67 -53.08 -20.92 -83.20
N PRO A 68 -52.95 -22.24 -83.49
CA PRO A 68 -52.90 -22.74 -84.86
C PRO A 68 -54.15 -22.42 -85.69
N PHE A 69 -55.34 -22.40 -85.07
CA PHE A 69 -56.60 -22.20 -85.77
C PHE A 69 -56.72 -20.80 -86.41
N TRP A 70 -56.13 -19.78 -85.79
CA TRP A 70 -56.14 -18.40 -86.31
C TRP A 70 -54.79 -17.97 -86.90
N ASN A 71 -53.75 -18.81 -86.78
CA ASN A 71 -52.37 -18.46 -87.09
C ASN A 71 -51.87 -17.23 -86.29
N TRP A 72 -52.27 -17.14 -85.02
CA TRP A 72 -51.95 -16.02 -84.14
C TRP A 72 -50.95 -16.41 -83.05
N HIS A 73 -50.10 -15.47 -82.68
CA HIS A 73 -49.39 -15.43 -81.42
C HIS A 73 -50.03 -14.39 -80.51
N ILE A 74 -50.47 -14.82 -79.33
CA ILE A 74 -50.83 -13.89 -78.26
C ILE A 74 -49.59 -13.72 -77.39
N VAL A 75 -49.07 -12.50 -77.34
CA VAL A 75 -47.87 -12.11 -76.60
C VAL A 75 -48.28 -11.23 -75.44
N SER A 76 -47.92 -11.63 -74.23
CA SER A 76 -48.05 -10.85 -73.01
C SER A 76 -46.69 -10.33 -72.57
N PHE A 77 -46.63 -9.10 -72.07
CA PHE A 77 -45.41 -8.55 -71.54
C PHE A 77 -45.63 -7.55 -70.41
N ILE A 78 -44.64 -7.48 -69.52
CA ILE A 78 -44.63 -6.62 -68.34
C ILE A 78 -43.26 -5.93 -68.24
N SER A 79 -43.21 -4.67 -67.83
CA SER A 79 -41.94 -3.98 -67.62
C SER A 79 -41.11 -4.69 -66.54
N GLU A 80 -39.80 -4.80 -66.75
CA GLU A 80 -38.92 -5.46 -65.79
C GLU A 80 -38.96 -4.76 -64.42
N LYS A 81 -39.10 -3.42 -64.41
CA LYS A 81 -39.32 -2.63 -63.19
C LYS A 81 -40.58 -3.08 -62.45
N ALA A 82 -41.72 -3.23 -63.15
CA ALA A 82 -42.97 -3.67 -62.53
C ALA A 82 -42.93 -5.14 -62.09
N TYR A 83 -42.26 -6.00 -62.85
CA TYR A 83 -42.04 -7.40 -62.51
C TYR A 83 -41.15 -7.56 -61.27
N MET A 84 -40.07 -6.77 -61.17
CA MET A 84 -39.12 -6.83 -60.06
C MET A 84 -39.55 -6.04 -58.83
N ALA A 85 -40.50 -5.10 -58.94
CA ALA A 85 -40.92 -4.25 -57.83
C ALA A 85 -41.33 -5.02 -56.55
N PRO A 86 -42.14 -6.10 -56.61
CA PRO A 86 -42.47 -6.90 -55.43
C PRO A 86 -41.24 -7.58 -54.81
N ILE A 87 -40.32 -8.08 -55.65
CA ILE A 87 -39.07 -8.72 -55.20
C ILE A 87 -38.16 -7.69 -54.51
N GLN A 88 -38.05 -6.49 -55.08
CA GLN A 88 -37.26 -5.40 -54.48
C GLN A 88 -37.85 -4.94 -53.15
N LEU A 89 -39.18 -4.84 -53.03
CA LEU A 89 -39.85 -4.53 -51.77
C LEU A 89 -39.59 -5.62 -50.73
N ALA A 90 -39.76 -6.89 -51.10
CA ALA A 90 -39.46 -8.03 -50.22
C ALA A 90 -37.99 -8.01 -49.75
N LYS A 91 -37.03 -7.76 -50.65
CA LYS A 91 -35.61 -7.60 -50.31
C LYS A 91 -35.39 -6.49 -49.28
N LYS A 92 -35.97 -5.31 -49.48
CA LYS A 92 -35.84 -4.19 -48.53
C LYS A 92 -36.35 -4.56 -47.14
N ILE A 93 -37.53 -5.20 -47.06
CA ILE A 93 -38.10 -5.65 -45.79
C ILE A 93 -37.15 -6.65 -45.11
N VAL A 94 -36.71 -7.68 -45.83
CA VAL A 94 -35.79 -8.70 -45.29
C VAL A 94 -34.49 -8.08 -44.79
N TYR A 95 -33.82 -7.24 -45.59
CA TYR A 95 -32.57 -6.59 -45.18
C TYR A 95 -32.75 -5.65 -43.99
N SER A 96 -33.82 -4.85 -43.96
CA SER A 96 -34.09 -3.97 -42.82
C SER A 96 -34.38 -4.76 -41.54
N GLY A 97 -35.11 -5.88 -41.65
CA GLY A 97 -35.41 -6.77 -40.54
C GLY A 97 -34.15 -7.45 -40.00
N THR A 98 -33.31 -8.02 -40.87
CA THR A 98 -32.05 -8.67 -40.44
C THR A 98 -31.09 -7.68 -39.79
N PHE A 99 -30.96 -6.48 -40.34
CA PHE A 99 -30.14 -5.42 -39.75
C PHE A 99 -30.68 -4.95 -38.40
N GLY A 100 -32.01 -4.82 -38.26
CA GLY A 100 -32.66 -4.48 -37.00
C GLY A 100 -32.40 -5.53 -35.91
N VAL A 101 -32.51 -6.82 -36.24
CA VAL A 101 -32.21 -7.92 -35.32
C VAL A 101 -30.73 -7.90 -34.92
N LEU A 102 -29.81 -7.70 -35.87
CA LEU A 102 -28.38 -7.62 -35.58
C LEU A 102 -28.06 -6.47 -34.60
N ILE A 103 -28.61 -5.27 -34.84
CA ILE A 103 -28.43 -4.12 -33.94
C ILE A 103 -28.98 -4.43 -32.55
N PHE A 104 -30.17 -5.05 -32.47
CA PHE A 104 -30.77 -5.39 -31.18
C PHE A 104 -29.91 -6.40 -30.40
N VAL A 105 -29.36 -7.41 -31.07
CA VAL A 105 -28.45 -8.38 -30.43
C VAL A 105 -27.16 -7.69 -29.97
N LEU A 106 -26.56 -6.83 -30.80
CA LEU A 106 -25.35 -6.09 -30.41
C LEU A 106 -25.61 -5.15 -29.23
N PHE A 107 -26.77 -4.47 -29.22
CA PHE A 107 -27.15 -3.56 -28.14
C PHE A 107 -27.40 -4.31 -26.83
N THR A 108 -28.07 -5.46 -26.88
CA THR A 108 -28.29 -6.31 -25.69
C THR A 108 -26.97 -6.88 -25.16
N LEU A 109 -26.07 -7.36 -26.04
CA LEU A 109 -24.72 -7.77 -25.64
C LEU A 109 -23.92 -6.63 -25.00
N PHE A 110 -24.01 -5.42 -25.56
CA PHE A 110 -23.37 -4.24 -24.99
C PHE A 110 -23.91 -3.90 -23.59
N LEU A 111 -25.23 -3.94 -23.39
CA LEU A 111 -25.85 -3.70 -22.08
C LEU A 111 -25.42 -4.76 -21.07
N VAL A 112 -25.40 -6.03 -21.46
CA VAL A 112 -24.94 -7.13 -20.60
C VAL A 112 -23.48 -6.92 -20.23
N PHE A 113 -22.59 -6.68 -21.19
CA PHE A 113 -21.18 -6.43 -20.92
C PHE A 113 -20.98 -5.21 -19.99
N ASN A 114 -21.66 -4.11 -20.27
CA ASN A 114 -21.51 -2.88 -19.51
C ASN A 114 -21.99 -3.03 -18.05
N PHE A 115 -23.14 -3.67 -17.84
CA PHE A 115 -23.72 -3.81 -16.50
C PHE A 115 -23.08 -4.93 -15.69
N PHE A 116 -22.78 -6.07 -16.32
CA PHE A 116 -22.29 -7.25 -15.63
C PHE A 116 -20.76 -7.32 -15.54
N VAL A 117 -20.00 -6.60 -16.38
CA VAL A 117 -18.53 -6.62 -16.36
C VAL A 117 -17.94 -5.26 -16.03
N ASN A 118 -18.23 -4.21 -16.83
CA ASN A 118 -17.55 -2.92 -16.69
C ASN A 118 -17.85 -2.19 -15.38
N LEU A 119 -19.12 -2.12 -14.98
CA LEU A 119 -19.53 -1.39 -13.77
C LEU A 119 -18.88 -1.94 -12.49
N PRO A 120 -18.93 -3.25 -12.20
CA PRO A 120 -18.24 -3.84 -11.05
C PRO A 120 -16.72 -3.61 -11.08
N LEU A 121 -16.08 -3.79 -12.24
CA LEU A 121 -14.63 -3.64 -12.37
C LEU A 121 -14.18 -2.21 -12.04
N LYS A 122 -14.92 -1.19 -12.53
CA LYS A 122 -14.67 0.22 -12.18
C LYS A 122 -14.87 0.53 -10.69
N ARG A 123 -15.65 -0.25 -9.94
CA ARG A 123 -15.78 -0.07 -8.49
C ARG A 123 -14.55 -0.62 -7.76
N VAL A 124 -14.06 -1.79 -8.18
CA VAL A 124 -12.85 -2.38 -7.60
C VAL A 124 -11.63 -1.51 -7.88
N ILE A 125 -11.46 -1.01 -9.10
CA ILE A 125 -10.34 -0.12 -9.46
C ILE A 125 -10.34 1.15 -8.59
N ARG A 126 -11.49 1.81 -8.42
CA ARG A 126 -11.59 2.98 -7.53
C ARG A 126 -11.30 2.65 -6.07
N ALA A 127 -11.71 1.46 -5.61
CA ALA A 127 -11.38 1.02 -4.27
C ALA A 127 -9.88 0.74 -4.11
N THR A 128 -9.21 0.16 -5.13
CA THR A 128 -7.76 -0.04 -5.11
C THR A 128 -6.99 1.28 -5.07
N GLU A 129 -7.43 2.30 -5.82
CA GLU A 129 -6.86 3.66 -5.74
C GLU A 129 -7.04 4.26 -4.34
N GLY A 130 -8.23 4.08 -3.74
CA GLY A 130 -8.47 4.49 -2.35
C GLY A 130 -7.54 3.83 -1.34
N VAL A 131 -7.22 2.54 -1.52
CA VAL A 131 -6.26 1.83 -0.64
C VAL A 131 -4.86 2.44 -0.73
N ALA A 132 -4.42 2.87 -1.91
CA ALA A 132 -3.14 3.56 -2.09
C ALA A 132 -3.11 4.92 -1.35
N GLU A 133 -4.27 5.58 -1.23
CA GLU A 133 -4.44 6.81 -0.43
C GLU A 133 -4.64 6.54 1.08
N GLY A 134 -4.56 5.29 1.54
CA GLY A 134 -4.79 4.89 2.93
C GLY A 134 -6.26 4.69 3.33
N LYS A 135 -7.21 4.72 2.38
CA LYS A 135 -8.64 4.43 2.62
C LYS A 135 -8.92 2.95 2.40
N PHE A 136 -8.99 2.17 3.49
CA PHE A 136 -9.25 0.73 3.46
C PHE A 136 -10.75 0.40 3.38
N SER A 137 -11.42 0.83 2.31
CA SER A 137 -12.86 0.58 2.10
C SER A 137 -13.11 -0.68 1.30
N LYS A 138 -14.02 -1.53 1.81
CA LYS A 138 -14.48 -2.74 1.10
C LYS A 138 -15.44 -2.40 -0.02
N VAL A 139 -15.47 -3.26 -1.03
CA VAL A 139 -16.47 -3.20 -2.10
C VAL A 139 -17.56 -4.22 -1.82
N ASP A 140 -18.81 -3.75 -1.67
CA ASP A 140 -19.96 -4.64 -1.53
C ASP A 140 -20.38 -5.20 -2.90
N VAL A 141 -20.24 -6.51 -3.07
CA VAL A 141 -20.70 -7.25 -4.24
C VAL A 141 -21.26 -8.59 -3.79
N ARG A 142 -22.55 -8.81 -4.02
CA ARG A 142 -23.23 -10.09 -3.81
C ARG A 142 -23.29 -10.88 -5.12
N ARG A 143 -22.12 -11.34 -5.60
CA ARG A 143 -22.01 -12.18 -6.81
C ARG A 143 -21.19 -13.43 -6.49
N LYS A 144 -21.52 -14.53 -7.16
CA LYS A 144 -20.85 -15.83 -7.00
C LYS A 144 -20.02 -16.26 -8.23
N ASP A 145 -19.81 -15.32 -9.15
CA ASP A 145 -18.98 -15.51 -10.35
C ASP A 145 -17.51 -15.12 -10.07
N GLU A 146 -16.68 -15.16 -11.11
CA GLU A 146 -15.25 -14.83 -11.04
C GLU A 146 -15.01 -13.39 -10.58
N ILE A 147 -15.88 -12.46 -10.94
CA ILE A 147 -15.83 -11.06 -10.46
C ILE A 147 -16.15 -11.00 -8.97
N GLY A 148 -17.15 -11.76 -8.51
CA GLY A 148 -17.44 -11.93 -7.09
C GLY A 148 -16.24 -12.48 -6.31
N GLN A 149 -15.58 -13.53 -6.84
CA GLN A 149 -14.37 -14.09 -6.22
C GLN A 149 -13.24 -13.06 -6.15
N LEU A 150 -12.99 -12.30 -7.23
CA LEU A 150 -11.98 -11.24 -7.25
C LEU A 150 -12.27 -10.17 -6.18
N VAL A 151 -13.53 -9.75 -6.04
CA VAL A 151 -13.94 -8.79 -5.00
C VAL A 151 -13.74 -9.37 -3.59
N HIS A 152 -14.04 -10.65 -3.38
CA HIS A 152 -13.77 -11.32 -2.11
C HIS A 152 -12.26 -11.33 -1.79
N SER A 153 -11.41 -11.72 -2.73
CA SER A 153 -9.95 -11.68 -2.56
C SER A 153 -9.44 -10.26 -2.28
N PHE A 154 -9.97 -9.25 -2.98
CA PHE A 154 -9.66 -7.85 -2.72
C PHE A 154 -10.07 -7.43 -1.30
N ASN A 155 -11.30 -7.74 -0.87
CA ASN A 155 -11.77 -7.40 0.47
C ASN A 155 -10.94 -8.07 1.57
N SER A 156 -10.50 -9.33 1.37
CA SER A 156 -9.60 -10.03 2.30
C SER A 156 -8.20 -9.40 2.36
N MET A 157 -7.69 -8.91 1.22
CA MET A 157 -6.45 -8.13 1.17
C MET A 157 -6.60 -6.81 1.94
N VAL A 158 -7.71 -6.08 1.75
CA VAL A 158 -8.01 -4.84 2.47
C VAL A 158 -8.06 -5.08 3.98
N ASP A 159 -8.70 -6.17 4.44
CA ASP A 159 -8.70 -6.55 5.86
C ASP A 159 -7.29 -6.81 6.40
N SER A 160 -6.49 -7.56 5.65
CA SER A 160 -5.12 -7.88 6.03
C SER A 160 -4.24 -6.63 6.11
N LEU A 161 -4.41 -5.69 5.17
CA LEU A 161 -3.69 -4.41 5.18
C LEU A 161 -4.12 -3.52 6.34
N ASN A 162 -5.43 -3.40 6.59
CA ASN A 162 -5.93 -2.59 7.69
C ASN A 162 -5.44 -3.14 9.04
N LYS A 163 -5.44 -4.47 9.22
CA LYS A 163 -4.88 -5.13 10.40
C LYS A 163 -3.38 -4.80 10.57
N LYS A 164 -2.59 -4.93 9.51
CA LYS A 164 -1.15 -4.57 9.55
C LYS A 164 -0.92 -3.09 9.84
N ASN A 165 -1.75 -2.19 9.34
CA ASN A 165 -1.63 -0.76 9.60
C ASN A 165 -1.85 -0.43 11.09
N VAL A 166 -2.90 -1.01 11.69
CA VAL A 166 -3.15 -0.90 13.13
C VAL A 166 -2.00 -1.49 13.94
N GLU A 167 -1.49 -2.66 13.55
CA GLU A 167 -0.35 -3.30 14.21
C GLU A 167 0.91 -2.42 14.14
N VAL A 168 1.28 -1.90 12.97
CA VAL A 168 2.42 -0.99 12.80
C VAL A 168 2.26 0.27 13.64
N THR A 169 1.05 0.86 13.67
CA THR A 169 0.77 2.05 14.48
C THR A 169 0.98 1.76 15.96
N ASN A 170 0.49 0.62 16.45
CA ASN A 170 0.68 0.19 17.84
C ASN A 170 2.16 -0.09 18.15
N LEU A 171 2.92 -0.68 17.23
CA LEU A 171 4.37 -0.89 17.40
C LEU A 171 5.12 0.44 17.50
N ILE A 172 4.80 1.41 16.63
CA ILE A 172 5.41 2.75 16.68
C ILE A 172 5.12 3.41 18.03
N GLU A 173 3.89 3.33 18.51
CA GLU A 173 3.52 3.88 19.82
C GLU A 173 4.24 3.16 20.97
N ALA A 174 4.31 1.84 20.93
CA ALA A 174 5.04 1.05 21.92
C ALA A 174 6.54 1.39 21.96
N ILE A 175 7.17 1.55 20.79
CA ILE A 175 8.57 2.01 20.68
C ILE A 175 8.71 3.40 21.29
N ARG A 176 7.83 4.33 20.95
CA ARG A 176 7.87 5.71 21.46
C ARG A 176 7.73 5.75 22.98
N VAL A 177 6.81 4.97 23.54
CA VAL A 177 6.59 4.88 24.99
C VAL A 177 7.81 4.26 25.67
N SER A 178 8.37 3.19 25.10
CA SER A 178 9.58 2.56 25.62
C SER A 178 10.79 3.48 25.57
N GLU A 179 10.97 4.24 24.49
CA GLU A 179 12.05 5.22 24.36
C GLU A 179 11.89 6.35 25.40
N ALA A 180 10.68 6.87 25.57
CA ALA A 180 10.40 7.91 26.57
C ALA A 180 10.66 7.42 27.99
N GLN A 181 10.28 6.18 28.32
CA GLN A 181 10.59 5.57 29.63
C GLN A 181 12.09 5.39 29.83
N TYR A 182 12.79 4.86 28.82
CA TYR A 182 14.25 4.69 28.86
C TYR A 182 14.96 6.03 29.08
N ARG A 183 14.64 7.05 28.27
CA ARG A 183 15.19 8.40 28.42
C ARG A 183 14.86 8.99 29.79
N GLY A 184 13.62 8.82 30.27
CA GLY A 184 13.21 9.27 31.59
C GLY A 184 14.07 8.67 32.71
N ILE A 185 14.33 7.36 32.69
CA ILE A 185 15.20 6.69 33.67
C ILE A 185 16.65 7.15 33.52
N PHE A 186 17.17 7.21 32.30
CA PHE A 186 18.54 7.60 32.00
C PHE A 186 18.83 9.04 32.45
N ASP A 187 17.91 9.97 32.17
CA ASP A 187 18.05 11.40 32.45
C ASP A 187 17.83 11.77 33.92
N SER A 188 16.99 11.00 34.63
CA SER A 188 16.66 11.25 36.05
C SER A 188 17.55 10.51 37.05
N ALA A 189 18.46 9.64 36.58
CA ALA A 189 19.36 8.90 37.45
C ALA A 189 20.29 9.83 38.25
N THR A 190 20.39 9.57 39.56
CA THR A 190 21.28 10.30 40.48
C THR A 190 22.75 9.91 40.33
N ASP A 191 22.99 8.70 39.83
CA ASP A 191 24.32 8.21 39.48
C ASP A 191 24.68 8.61 38.04
N SER A 192 25.96 8.78 37.77
CA SER A 192 26.46 9.09 36.44
C SER A 192 26.52 7.82 35.60
N PHE A 193 25.92 7.85 34.42
CA PHE A 193 25.99 6.78 33.44
C PHE A 193 26.89 7.19 32.29
N LEU A 194 27.92 6.39 32.03
CA LEU A 194 28.81 6.56 30.88
C LEU A 194 28.85 5.24 30.12
N ILE A 195 28.64 5.30 28.81
CA ILE A 195 28.79 4.15 27.90
C ILE A 195 30.10 4.33 27.15
N PHE A 196 30.95 3.33 27.19
CA PHE A 196 32.21 3.28 26.47
C PHE A 196 32.18 2.26 25.34
N ASP A 197 32.88 2.55 24.25
CA ASP A 197 33.29 1.51 23.31
C ASP A 197 34.37 0.60 23.94
N PHE A 198 34.81 -0.43 23.21
CA PHE A 198 35.83 -1.36 23.70
C PHE A 198 37.24 -0.78 23.74
N ASP A 199 37.49 0.34 23.05
CA ASP A 199 38.75 1.06 23.11
C ASP A 199 38.81 1.97 24.37
N GLY A 200 37.64 2.28 24.94
CA GLY A 200 37.48 3.09 26.15
C GLY A 200 37.13 4.55 25.85
N ASN A 201 36.62 4.86 24.66
CA ASN A 201 36.10 6.18 24.31
C ASN A 201 34.64 6.30 24.75
N ILE A 202 34.24 7.48 25.20
CA ILE A 202 32.87 7.75 25.66
C ILE A 202 31.95 7.88 24.43
N VAL A 203 30.90 7.06 24.39
CA VAL A 203 29.92 7.02 23.28
C VAL A 203 28.59 7.65 23.70
N GLU A 204 28.25 7.60 24.98
CA GLU A 204 27.00 8.16 25.51
C GLU A 204 27.14 8.49 26.99
N VAL A 205 26.46 9.55 27.43
CA VAL A 205 26.47 9.99 28.84
C VAL A 205 25.11 10.54 29.25
N ASN A 206 24.72 10.33 30.51
CA ASN A 206 23.53 10.97 31.04
C ASN A 206 23.80 12.42 31.51
N PRO A 207 22.75 13.24 31.72
CA PRO A 207 22.91 14.61 32.21
C PRO A 207 23.63 14.70 33.56
N GLN A 208 23.49 13.67 34.40
CA GLN A 208 24.17 13.61 35.68
C GLN A 208 25.68 13.45 35.54
N ALA A 209 26.16 12.66 34.58
CA ALA A 209 27.58 12.57 34.25
C ALA A 209 28.14 13.93 33.81
N CYS A 210 27.42 14.68 32.98
CA CYS A 210 27.83 16.02 32.57
C CYS A 210 27.98 16.96 33.79
N LYS A 211 27.00 16.95 34.71
CA LYS A 211 27.04 17.74 35.94
C LYS A 211 28.18 17.32 36.86
N MET A 212 28.37 16.01 37.04
CA MET A 212 29.39 15.45 37.92
C MET A 212 30.79 15.79 37.38
N TYR A 213 31.09 15.49 36.12
CA TYR A 213 32.44 15.75 35.60
C TYR A 213 32.69 17.22 35.22
N GLY A 214 31.64 18.04 35.13
CA GLY A 214 31.76 19.47 34.80
C GLY A 214 31.99 19.74 33.31
N TYR A 215 31.75 18.75 32.44
CA TYR A 215 31.85 18.88 30.99
C TYR A 215 30.46 19.04 30.36
N PRO A 216 30.32 19.86 29.31
CA PRO A 216 29.14 19.78 28.45
C PRO A 216 29.12 18.45 27.70
N TYR A 217 27.92 17.98 27.36
CA TYR A 217 27.67 16.70 26.71
C TYR A 217 28.61 16.44 25.52
N GLU A 218 28.68 17.37 24.58
CA GLU A 218 29.48 17.23 23.35
C GLU A 218 31.00 17.16 23.58
N GLU A 219 31.49 17.74 24.67
CA GLU A 219 32.92 17.63 25.03
C GLU A 219 33.19 16.30 25.71
N LEU A 220 32.30 15.86 26.60
CA LEU A 220 32.45 14.60 27.33
C LEU A 220 32.48 13.39 26.37
N LEU A 221 31.69 13.43 25.28
CA LEU A 221 31.72 12.42 24.22
C LEU A 221 33.03 12.35 23.42
N LYS A 222 33.91 13.35 23.52
CA LYS A 222 35.20 13.36 22.82
C LYS A 222 36.33 12.78 23.68
N LEU A 223 36.05 12.49 24.95
CA LEU A 223 37.05 12.01 25.90
C LEU A 223 37.06 10.48 25.99
N SER A 224 38.20 9.96 26.43
CA SER A 224 38.36 8.59 26.90
C SER A 224 38.21 8.50 28.42
N GLY A 225 37.88 7.31 28.93
CA GLY A 225 37.90 7.05 30.36
C GLY A 225 39.25 7.37 31.04
N LYS A 226 40.37 7.30 30.32
CA LYS A 226 41.69 7.72 30.83
C LYS A 226 41.82 9.22 31.10
N GLU A 227 41.00 10.05 30.49
CA GLU A 227 41.07 11.51 30.67
C GLU A 227 40.23 11.98 31.86
N ILE A 228 39.37 11.12 32.39
CA ILE A 228 38.44 11.42 33.48
C ILE A 228 38.69 10.59 34.74
N VAL A 229 39.59 9.62 34.67
CA VAL A 229 40.09 8.82 35.80
C VAL A 229 41.44 9.40 36.24
N ASP A 230 41.69 9.42 37.55
CA ASP A 230 42.97 9.89 38.06
C ASP A 230 44.13 9.00 37.57
N PRO A 231 45.29 9.57 37.19
CA PRO A 231 46.43 8.80 36.69
C PRO A 231 46.85 7.62 37.56
N ASP A 232 46.78 7.76 38.88
CA ASP A 232 47.13 6.69 39.82
C ASP A 232 46.15 5.50 39.74
N TYR A 233 44.94 5.75 39.25
CA TYR A 233 43.84 4.79 39.13
C TYR A 233 43.60 4.28 37.70
N HIS A 234 44.42 4.67 36.72
CA HIS A 234 44.33 4.15 35.34
C HIS A 234 44.36 2.62 35.23
N HIS A 235 45.06 1.95 36.16
CA HIS A 235 45.11 0.50 36.22
C HIS A 235 43.73 -0.13 36.47
N LEU A 236 42.87 0.52 37.27
CA LEU A 236 41.49 0.10 37.49
C LEU A 236 40.62 0.32 36.26
N PHE A 237 40.83 1.40 35.50
CA PHE A 237 40.09 1.60 34.25
C PHE A 237 40.42 0.52 33.20
N GLU A 238 41.70 0.15 33.09
CA GLU A 238 42.11 -0.97 32.23
C GLU A 238 41.57 -2.31 32.73
N GLN A 239 41.47 -2.50 34.06
CA GLN A 239 40.80 -3.66 34.63
C GLN A 239 39.30 -3.67 34.32
N PHE A 240 38.59 -2.54 34.49
CA PHE A 240 37.18 -2.38 34.11
C PHE A 240 36.94 -2.81 32.67
N LYS A 241 37.75 -2.32 31.71
CA LYS A 241 37.61 -2.73 30.31
C LYS A 241 37.75 -4.25 30.13
N ARG A 242 38.76 -4.87 30.74
CA ARG A 242 39.00 -6.31 30.61
C ARG A 242 37.92 -7.14 31.31
N ASP A 243 37.58 -6.81 32.54
CA ASP A 243 36.66 -7.59 33.37
C ASP A 243 35.25 -7.52 32.76
N VAL A 244 34.76 -6.33 32.41
CA VAL A 244 33.45 -6.20 31.77
C VAL A 244 33.38 -6.93 30.41
N GLN A 245 34.48 -7.01 29.65
CA GLN A 245 34.52 -7.77 28.41
C GLN A 245 34.54 -9.30 28.63
N THR A 246 35.15 -9.77 29.71
CA THR A 246 35.41 -11.20 29.97
C THR A 246 34.41 -11.84 30.93
N THR A 247 34.20 -11.24 32.11
CA THR A 247 33.30 -11.72 33.16
C THR A 247 31.91 -11.08 33.05
N GLY A 248 31.80 -9.90 32.42
CA GLY A 248 30.54 -9.19 32.22
C GLY A 248 30.20 -8.17 33.32
N GLU A 249 30.95 -8.15 34.42
CA GLU A 249 30.75 -7.25 35.55
C GLU A 249 32.09 -6.76 36.14
N PHE A 250 32.07 -5.56 36.72
CA PHE A 250 33.19 -4.95 37.42
C PHE A 250 32.69 -4.10 38.58
N HIS A 251 33.42 -4.08 39.68
CA HIS A 251 33.11 -3.21 40.80
C HIS A 251 34.38 -2.80 41.54
N ALA A 252 34.61 -1.49 41.69
CA ALA A 252 35.74 -0.97 42.47
C ALA A 252 35.48 0.47 42.94
N GLU A 253 36.19 0.89 43.98
CA GLU A 253 36.35 2.31 44.31
C GLU A 253 37.51 2.90 43.49
N SER A 254 37.34 4.12 43.00
CA SER A 254 38.31 4.84 42.17
C SER A 254 38.34 6.32 42.52
N VAL A 255 39.34 7.05 42.05
CA VAL A 255 39.37 8.51 42.05
C VAL A 255 39.28 9.01 40.62
N ASN A 256 38.37 9.96 40.40
CA ASN A 256 38.13 10.55 39.09
C ASN A 256 38.45 12.05 39.11
N VAL A 257 38.67 12.63 37.93
CA VAL A 257 39.09 14.02 37.75
C VAL A 257 37.99 14.79 37.02
N ARG A 258 37.60 15.95 37.55
CA ARG A 258 36.65 16.89 36.91
C ARG A 258 37.38 17.78 35.90
N LYS A 259 36.61 18.51 35.07
CA LYS A 259 37.15 19.46 34.09
C LYS A 259 38.08 20.53 34.68
N ASP A 260 37.81 20.96 35.91
CA ASP A 260 38.62 21.94 36.63
C ASP A 260 39.88 21.35 37.28
N GLY A 261 40.12 20.04 37.12
CA GLY A 261 41.23 19.31 37.71
C GLY A 261 40.98 18.81 39.13
N ALA A 262 39.83 19.11 39.74
CA ALA A 262 39.51 18.62 41.07
C ALA A 262 39.27 17.10 41.06
N THR A 263 39.86 16.39 42.01
CA THR A 263 39.65 14.96 42.18
C THR A 263 38.47 14.68 43.11
N PHE A 264 37.78 13.57 42.89
CA PHE A 264 36.66 13.13 43.72
C PHE A 264 36.60 11.61 43.84
N ASN A 265 36.16 11.14 45.00
CA ASN A 265 36.07 9.71 45.28
C ASN A 265 34.83 9.13 44.60
N THR A 266 35.01 8.00 43.92
CA THR A 266 33.96 7.35 43.15
C THR A 266 33.84 5.88 43.47
N GLU A 267 32.62 5.38 43.42
CA GLU A 267 32.31 3.95 43.37
C GLU A 267 31.85 3.64 41.94
N VAL A 268 32.53 2.72 41.27
CA VAL A 268 32.24 2.35 39.88
C VAL A 268 31.67 0.94 39.85
N LYS A 269 30.54 0.79 39.15
CA LYS A 269 29.96 -0.49 38.76
C LYS A 269 29.91 -0.57 37.25
N GLY A 270 30.50 -1.62 36.70
CA GLY A 270 30.66 -1.81 35.27
C GLY A 270 29.91 -3.04 34.79
N ASN A 271 29.07 -2.91 33.76
CA ASN A 271 28.35 -4.03 33.17
C ASN A 271 28.49 -4.02 31.65
N LYS A 272 28.46 -5.20 31.04
CA LYS A 272 28.36 -5.32 29.57
C LYS A 272 26.94 -4.96 29.14
N PHE A 273 26.80 -4.10 28.14
CA PHE A 273 25.51 -3.60 27.70
C PHE A 273 25.47 -3.43 26.17
N ASP A 274 24.38 -3.84 25.53
CA ASP A 274 24.19 -3.61 24.10
C ASP A 274 23.59 -2.23 23.85
N TYR A 275 24.37 -1.35 23.24
CA TYR A 275 23.95 -0.01 22.84
C TYR A 275 23.95 0.10 21.31
N LYS A 276 22.81 0.49 20.73
CA LYS A 276 22.60 0.61 19.28
C LYS A 276 22.99 -0.66 18.49
N GLY A 277 22.70 -1.84 19.06
CA GLY A 277 22.95 -3.14 18.43
C GLY A 277 24.41 -3.59 18.43
N LYS A 278 25.27 -2.94 19.23
CA LYS A 278 26.67 -3.33 19.41
C LYS A 278 27.00 -3.45 20.90
N PRO A 279 27.86 -4.39 21.29
CA PRO A 279 28.28 -4.52 22.68
C PRO A 279 29.16 -3.35 23.09
N HIS A 280 28.87 -2.77 24.25
CA HIS A 280 29.56 -1.65 24.87
C HIS A 280 29.76 -1.92 26.37
N LEU A 281 30.51 -1.04 27.02
CA LEU A 281 30.77 -1.07 28.46
C LEU A 281 29.96 0.03 29.14
N LEU A 282 29.02 -0.32 30.02
CA LEU A 282 28.30 0.66 30.83
C LEU A 282 29.02 0.83 32.16
N ALA A 283 29.42 2.05 32.50
CA ALA A 283 29.87 2.43 33.84
C ALA A 283 28.78 3.25 34.55
N VAL A 284 28.40 2.77 35.73
CA VAL A 284 27.59 3.51 36.71
C VAL A 284 28.55 4.03 37.77
N ILE A 285 28.63 5.35 37.88
CA ILE A 285 29.62 6.04 38.71
C ILE A 285 28.89 6.88 39.75
N ARG A 286 29.13 6.57 41.02
CA ARG A 286 28.58 7.28 42.16
C ARG A 286 29.67 8.11 42.83
N ASP A 287 29.40 9.39 43.06
CA ASP A 287 30.27 10.23 43.89
C ASP A 287 30.09 9.82 45.37
N THR A 288 31.19 9.42 46.01
CA THR A 288 31.22 8.99 47.40
C THR A 288 32.05 9.93 48.28
N THR A 289 32.41 11.10 47.77
CA THR A 289 33.29 12.07 48.45
C THR A 289 32.72 12.49 49.80
N ASP A 290 31.45 12.87 49.87
CA ASP A 290 30.82 13.30 51.13
C ASP A 290 30.69 12.15 52.12
N ARG A 291 30.42 10.93 51.64
CA ARG A 291 30.38 9.72 52.47
C ARG A 291 31.73 9.45 53.12
N LYS A 292 32.82 9.47 52.34
CA LYS A 292 34.18 9.26 52.85
C LYS A 292 34.61 10.35 53.81
N ARG A 293 34.30 11.62 53.52
CA ARG A 293 34.59 12.74 54.45
C ARG A 293 33.90 12.57 55.80
N ALA A 294 32.62 12.19 55.79
CA ALA A 294 31.87 11.95 57.03
C ALA A 294 32.41 10.76 57.82
N GLU A 295 32.85 9.70 57.12
CA GLU A 295 33.45 8.52 57.74
C GLU A 295 34.82 8.86 58.38
N GLU A 296 35.69 9.58 57.67
CA GLU A 296 36.96 10.08 58.20
C GLU A 296 36.79 11.03 59.39
N GLU A 297 35.81 11.93 59.34
CA GLU A 297 35.51 12.84 60.45
C GLU A 297 35.03 12.07 61.69
N LYS A 298 34.16 11.08 61.50
CA LYS A 298 33.70 10.18 62.55
C LYS A 298 34.87 9.42 63.18
N GLU A 299 35.77 8.86 62.39
CA GLU A 299 36.96 8.16 62.89
C GLU A 299 37.88 9.08 63.69
N LYS A 300 38.10 10.31 63.21
CA LYS A 300 38.88 11.33 63.93
C LYS A 300 38.24 11.69 65.27
N LEU A 301 36.93 11.91 65.30
CA LEU A 301 36.20 12.19 66.54
C LEU A 301 36.26 11.02 67.52
N GLN A 302 36.10 9.78 67.04
CA GLN A 302 36.25 8.58 67.87
C GLN A 302 37.66 8.46 68.46
N ALA A 303 38.70 8.71 67.66
CA ALA A 303 40.08 8.70 68.14
C ALA A 303 40.35 9.80 69.19
N GLN A 304 39.75 10.99 69.03
CA GLN A 304 39.83 12.08 70.01
C GLN A 304 39.11 11.72 71.32
N LEU A 305 37.91 11.15 71.26
CA LEU A 305 37.16 10.69 72.43
C LEU A 305 37.91 9.61 73.20
N GLN A 306 38.49 8.62 72.51
CA GLN A 306 39.30 7.58 73.16
C GLN A 306 40.53 8.16 73.88
N ARG A 307 41.17 9.19 73.30
CA ARG A 307 42.30 9.89 73.97
C ARG A 307 41.84 10.66 75.21
N ALA A 308 40.71 11.36 75.12
CA ALA A 308 40.13 12.10 76.25
C ALA A 308 39.75 11.15 77.41
N GLN A 309 39.08 10.03 77.13
CA GLN A 309 38.71 9.03 78.14
C GLN A 309 39.94 8.43 78.85
N LYS A 310 41.01 8.12 78.10
CA LYS A 310 42.27 7.64 78.71
C LYS A 310 42.89 8.69 79.64
N MET A 311 42.86 9.96 79.26
CA MET A 311 43.39 11.06 80.08
C MET A 311 42.57 11.30 81.35
N GLU A 312 41.24 11.15 81.27
CA GLU A 312 40.34 11.21 82.43
C GLU A 312 40.66 10.09 83.45
N VAL A 313 40.82 8.85 82.97
CA VAL A 313 41.21 7.71 83.83
C VAL A 313 42.58 7.96 84.48
N ILE A 314 43.57 8.46 83.73
CA ILE A 314 44.88 8.83 84.29
C ILE A 314 44.73 9.97 85.32
N GLY A 315 43.89 10.97 85.04
CA GLY A 315 43.62 12.09 85.95
C GLY A 315 42.99 11.66 87.28
N THR A 316 41.98 10.79 87.23
CA THR A 316 41.35 10.22 88.44
C THR A 316 42.31 9.36 89.25
N LEU A 317 43.14 8.52 88.60
CA LEU A 317 44.18 7.74 89.27
C LEU A 317 45.25 8.64 89.90
N ALA A 318 45.74 9.65 89.18
CA ALA A 318 46.72 10.59 89.69
C ALA A 318 46.17 11.39 90.89
N GLY A 319 44.90 11.79 90.85
CA GLY A 319 44.21 12.42 91.98
C GLY A 319 44.11 11.51 93.20
N GLY A 320 43.75 10.23 92.99
CA GLY A 320 43.73 9.22 94.05
C GLY A 320 45.11 8.98 94.66
N VAL A 321 46.14 8.80 93.83
CA VAL A 321 47.53 8.61 94.26
C VAL A 321 48.07 9.84 95.00
N ALA A 322 47.75 11.06 94.53
CA ALA A 322 48.16 12.29 95.19
C ALA A 322 47.48 12.45 96.57
N HIS A 323 46.22 12.08 96.68
CA HIS A 323 45.51 12.04 97.95
C HIS A 323 46.14 11.03 98.93
N ASP A 324 46.45 9.82 98.47
CA ASP A 324 47.09 8.79 99.30
C ASP A 324 48.51 9.19 99.72
N LEU A 325 49.30 9.78 98.82
CA LEU A 325 50.63 10.32 99.13
C LEU A 325 50.55 11.46 100.15
N ASN A 326 49.60 12.38 100.00
CA ASN A 326 49.40 13.46 100.96
C ASN A 326 49.01 12.93 102.34
N ASN A 327 48.17 11.89 102.41
CA ASN A 327 47.82 11.25 103.68
C ASN A 327 49.05 10.65 104.38
N ILE A 328 49.92 9.95 103.63
CA ILE A 328 51.15 9.37 104.18
C ILE A 328 52.15 10.47 104.61
N LEU A 329 52.37 11.47 103.76
CA LEU A 329 53.27 12.60 104.05
C LEU A 329 52.79 13.39 105.25
N SER A 330 51.48 13.64 105.38
CA SER A 330 50.92 14.30 106.55
C SER A 330 51.16 13.48 107.83
N GLY A 331 51.07 12.15 107.74
CA GLY A 331 51.43 11.26 108.85
C GLY A 331 52.91 11.35 109.25
N LEU A 332 53.82 11.39 108.26
CA LEU A 332 55.26 11.54 108.49
C LEU A 332 55.66 12.90 109.05
N VAL A 333 55.04 13.99 108.59
CA VAL A 333 55.31 15.37 109.07
C VAL A 333 54.71 15.62 110.46
N SER A 334 53.72 14.82 110.86
CA SER A 334 53.09 14.90 112.19
C SER A 334 53.80 14.13 113.31
N TYR A 335 54.89 13.41 113.00
CA TYR A 335 55.73 12.77 114.01
C TYR A 335 56.75 13.78 114.58
N PRO A 336 56.75 14.06 115.90
CA PRO A 336 57.66 15.01 116.54
C PRO A 336 59.09 14.51 116.68
#